data_AF-A0A3D0LBW8-F1
#
_entry.id   AF-A0A3D0LBW8-F1
#
_cell.length_a   1.000
_cell.length_b   1.000
_cell.length_c   1.000
_cell.angle_alpha   90.00
_cell.angle_beta   90.00
_cell.angle_gamma   90.00
#
_symmetry.space_group_name_H-M   'P 1'
#
loop_
_entity.id
_entity.type
_entity.pdbx_description
1 polymer ?
#
loop_
_entity_poly.entity_id
_entity_poly.type
_entity_poly.pdbx_seq_one_letter_code
_entity_poly.pdbx_strand_id
1 'polypeptide(L)'
;MFMDTRRLRKRIIVLTMWCVALTVIMIAEAVALVILGKKLYREMGGWGRTLHVEDREELALGESELSESVFNNYMMYLKQAYILFGDYPECEYYKISDKIARNNYDFANDFAYDEKSSYLYYMSEGKKASSVAIDVSEHQAEIDWTKVRASGVNTAIIRVGFRGYGYDGTLNADTMYTTHMDAAKKAGMKTAAYFFTEAINYDEGVEEANYALSLIKGHEPSEKIIIIDTEYIYNDDEARANYISNEDRTAAIKGFCETVKAAGYTPMIYASYNWFIVNMDLDQLADYELWLADYDEKEYVDFPYVLAGWQYSPYGSVPGVEGDVDVNVWFR
;
A
#
# COMPACT_ATOMS: atom_id res chain seq x y z
N MET A 1 -2.12 29.96 68.64
CA MET A 1 -1.43 30.39 67.41
C MET A 1 -2.43 30.35 66.26
N PHE A 2 -3.34 31.33 66.19
CA PHE A 2 -4.31 31.44 65.11
C PHE A 2 -3.64 32.16 63.94
N MET A 3 -3.09 31.40 63.00
CA MET A 3 -2.65 31.96 61.72
C MET A 3 -3.86 32.59 61.03
N ASP A 4 -3.72 33.88 60.72
CA ASP A 4 -4.72 34.78 60.13
C ASP A 4 -5.34 34.18 58.84
N THR A 5 -6.52 33.57 59.00
CA THR A 5 -7.26 32.86 57.94
C THR A 5 -7.62 33.76 56.74
N ARG A 6 -7.64 35.08 56.92
CA ARG A 6 -7.82 36.04 55.81
C ARG A 6 -6.58 36.15 54.94
N ARG A 7 -5.38 36.10 55.51
CA ARG A 7 -4.12 36.10 54.74
C ARG A 7 -3.96 34.83 53.92
N LEU A 8 -4.35 33.69 54.48
CA LEU A 8 -4.29 32.40 53.78
C LEU A 8 -5.27 32.37 52.59
N ARG A 9 -6.51 32.84 52.76
CA ARG A 9 -7.49 32.95 51.66
C ARG A 9 -7.03 33.89 50.55
N LYS A 10 -6.45 35.05 50.89
CA LYS A 10 -5.88 35.96 49.89
C LYS A 10 -4.73 35.31 49.11
N ARG A 11 -3.85 34.57 49.79
CA ARG A 11 -2.76 33.84 49.12
C ARG A 11 -3.26 32.74 48.18
N ILE A 12 -4.28 31.99 48.59
CA ILE A 12 -4.89 30.95 47.74
C ILE A 12 -5.52 31.58 46.49
N ILE A 13 -6.30 32.66 46.63
CA ILE A 13 -6.90 33.35 45.48
C ILE A 13 -5.83 33.86 44.51
N VAL A 14 -4.76 34.47 45.03
CA VAL A 14 -3.64 34.95 44.21
C VAL A 14 -2.95 33.80 43.49
N LEU A 15 -2.70 32.67 44.16
CA LEU A 15 -2.12 31.47 43.54
C LEU A 15 -3.04 30.87 42.46
N THR A 16 -4.35 30.79 42.71
CA THR A 16 -5.32 30.32 41.71
C THR A 16 -5.35 31.23 40.49
N MET A 17 -5.30 32.55 40.67
CA MET A 17 -5.20 33.50 39.55
C MET A 17 -3.90 33.31 38.76
N TRP A 18 -2.78 33.06 39.41
CA TRP A 18 -1.51 32.75 38.75
C TRP A 18 -1.55 31.43 37.97
N CYS A 19 -2.19 30.39 38.52
CA CYS A 19 -2.38 29.12 37.80
C CYS A 19 -3.23 29.32 36.55
N VAL A 20 -4.35 30.06 36.64
CA VAL A 20 -5.20 30.35 35.48
C VAL A 20 -4.42 31.15 34.42
N ALA A 21 -3.63 32.14 34.83
CA ALA A 21 -2.80 32.91 33.91
C ALA A 21 -1.75 32.04 33.21
N LEU A 22 -1.09 31.13 33.94
CA LEU A 22 -0.14 30.17 33.37
C LEU A 22 -0.81 29.21 32.38
N THR A 23 -2.02 28.71 32.68
CA THR A 23 -2.77 27.86 31.76
C THR A 23 -3.12 28.59 30.47
N VAL A 24 -3.53 29.86 30.55
CA VAL A 24 -3.84 30.68 29.35
C VAL A 24 -2.58 30.91 28.51
N ILE A 25 -1.42 31.13 29.13
CA ILE A 25 -0.14 31.27 28.40
C ILE A 25 0.22 29.98 27.67
N MET A 26 0.11 28.81 28.32
CA MET A 26 0.40 27.53 27.66
C MET A 26 -0.56 27.23 26.50
N ILE A 27 -1.83 27.58 26.62
CA ILE A 27 -2.81 27.44 25.52
C ILE A 27 -2.42 28.36 24.36
N ALA A 28 -2.02 29.61 24.65
CA ALA A 28 -1.59 30.54 23.61
C ALA A 28 -0.32 30.05 22.89
N GLU A 29 0.63 29.47 23.60
CA GLU A 29 1.82 28.84 23.02
C GLU A 29 1.47 27.63 22.14
N ALA A 30 0.59 26.75 22.61
CA ALA A 30 0.12 25.60 21.82
C ALA A 30 -0.57 26.05 20.51
N VAL A 31 -1.43 27.08 20.57
CA VAL A 31 -2.07 27.65 19.38
C VAL A 31 -1.04 28.28 18.44
N ALA A 32 -0.05 29.01 18.97
CA ALA A 32 1.02 29.59 18.17
C ALA A 32 1.85 28.51 17.46
N LEU A 33 2.17 27.40 18.14
CA LEU A 33 2.87 26.25 17.55
C LEU A 33 2.04 25.55 16.46
N VAL A 34 0.72 25.42 16.64
CA VAL A 34 -0.17 24.88 15.59
C VAL A 34 -0.21 25.80 14.36
N ILE A 35 -0.28 27.12 14.57
CA ILE A 35 -0.26 28.10 13.47
C ILE A 35 1.10 28.07 12.75
N LEU A 36 2.19 28.04 13.50
CA LEU A 36 3.55 27.97 12.95
C LEU A 36 3.78 26.65 12.22
N GLY A 37 3.31 25.53 12.78
CA GLY A 37 3.33 24.21 12.16
C GLY A 37 2.55 24.17 10.86
N LYS A 38 1.34 24.73 10.80
CA LYS A 38 0.56 24.87 9.56
C LYS A 38 1.26 25.76 8.53
N LYS A 39 1.94 26.81 8.97
CA LYS A 39 2.70 27.70 8.09
C LYS A 39 3.94 27.00 7.51
N LEU A 40 4.72 26.33 8.36
CA LEU A 40 5.89 25.53 7.95
C LEU A 40 5.47 24.36 7.05
N TYR A 41 4.37 23.67 7.36
CA TYR A 41 3.80 22.61 6.53
C TYR A 41 3.43 23.11 5.12
N ARG A 42 2.90 24.34 5.01
CA ARG A 42 2.64 24.99 3.72
C ARG A 42 3.91 25.45 3.00
N GLU A 43 4.93 25.89 3.73
CA GLU A 43 6.19 26.41 3.17
C GLU A 43 7.19 25.30 2.79
N MET A 44 7.14 24.14 3.46
CA MET A 44 8.06 23.01 3.25
C MET A 44 7.62 22.01 2.16
N GLY A 45 6.57 22.32 1.39
CA GLY A 45 6.27 21.57 0.18
C GLY A 45 5.80 20.13 0.38
N GLY A 46 5.05 19.84 1.46
CA GLY A 46 4.36 18.56 1.69
C GLY A 46 3.20 18.26 0.73
N TRP A 47 3.25 18.82 -0.47
CA TRP A 47 2.41 18.49 -1.60
C TRP A 47 3.37 18.08 -2.73
N GLY A 48 3.15 16.91 -3.32
CA GLY A 48 3.52 16.74 -4.73
C GLY A 48 3.03 17.98 -5.46
N ARG A 49 3.91 18.68 -6.18
CA ARG A 49 3.62 20.01 -6.72
C ARG A 49 2.37 19.92 -7.60
N THR A 50 1.21 20.31 -7.08
CA THR A 50 0.01 20.54 -7.88
C THR A 50 0.32 21.75 -8.75
N LEU A 51 0.44 21.53 -10.05
CA LEU A 51 0.62 22.61 -11.00
C LEU A 51 -0.74 23.29 -11.15
N HIS A 52 -0.95 24.42 -10.47
CA HIS A 52 -2.10 25.26 -10.78
C HIS A 52 -1.89 25.90 -12.14
N VAL A 53 -2.55 25.34 -13.15
CA VAL A 53 -2.74 26.02 -14.43
C VAL A 53 -3.79 27.10 -14.19
N GLU A 54 -3.37 28.36 -14.11
CA GLU A 54 -4.31 29.47 -14.22
C GLU A 54 -4.93 29.39 -15.62
N ASP A 55 -6.25 29.20 -15.69
CA ASP A 55 -7.03 29.28 -16.92
C ASP A 55 -6.75 30.64 -17.59
N ARG A 56 -5.84 30.64 -18.55
CA ARG A 56 -5.74 31.74 -19.49
C ARG A 56 -6.92 31.58 -20.43
N GLU A 57 -7.80 32.58 -20.39
CA GLU A 57 -8.83 32.91 -21.38
C GLU A 57 -8.97 31.85 -22.47
N GLU A 58 -10.06 31.07 -22.38
CA GLU A 58 -10.55 30.17 -23.43
C GLU A 58 -10.12 30.69 -24.81
N LEU A 59 -9.14 30.03 -25.42
CA LEU A 59 -8.98 30.04 -26.86
C LEU A 59 -10.23 29.35 -27.41
N ALA A 60 -11.33 30.10 -27.48
CA ALA A 60 -12.63 29.65 -27.92
C ALA A 60 -12.60 29.37 -29.43
N LEU A 61 -11.91 28.30 -29.79
CA LEU A 61 -12.26 27.51 -30.96
C LEU A 61 -13.64 26.96 -30.63
N GLY A 62 -14.69 27.60 -31.16
CA GLY A 62 -16.08 27.15 -30.95
C GLY A 62 -16.24 25.66 -31.24
N GLU A 63 -17.35 25.05 -30.80
CA GLU A 63 -17.66 23.63 -31.00
C GLU A 63 -17.40 23.21 -32.47
N SER A 64 -16.27 22.55 -32.68
CA SER A 64 -15.75 22.15 -33.98
C SER A 64 -14.99 20.85 -33.79
N GLU A 65 -14.90 20.03 -34.84
CA GLU A 65 -14.09 18.80 -34.78
C GLU A 65 -12.63 19.08 -34.37
N LEU A 66 -12.13 20.30 -34.63
CA LEU A 66 -10.81 20.74 -34.22
C LEU A 66 -10.71 20.95 -32.70
N SER A 67 -11.70 21.56 -32.04
CA SER A 67 -11.66 21.77 -30.58
C SER A 67 -11.78 20.44 -29.84
N GLU A 68 -12.61 19.52 -30.31
CA GLU A 68 -12.70 18.15 -29.78
C GLU A 68 -11.37 17.38 -29.98
N SER A 69 -10.77 17.46 -31.17
CA SER A 69 -9.48 16.81 -31.43
C SER A 69 -8.35 17.38 -30.56
N VAL A 70 -8.31 18.70 -30.35
CA VAL A 70 -7.33 19.34 -29.46
C VAL A 70 -7.51 18.88 -28.01
N PHE A 71 -8.76 18.83 -27.53
CA PHE A 71 -9.06 18.33 -26.19
C PHE A 71 -8.68 16.87 -26.02
N ASN A 72 -9.04 16.00 -26.96
CA ASN A 72 -8.70 14.58 -26.92
C ASN A 72 -7.18 14.36 -26.93
N ASN A 73 -6.45 15.11 -27.75
CA ASN A 73 -4.99 15.07 -27.75
C ASN A 73 -4.42 15.51 -26.40
N TYR A 74 -4.92 16.61 -25.84
CA TYR A 74 -4.50 17.10 -24.53
C TYR A 74 -4.74 16.06 -23.42
N MET A 75 -5.94 15.46 -23.37
CA MET A 75 -6.27 14.41 -22.40
C MET A 75 -5.40 13.16 -22.57
N MET A 76 -5.07 12.78 -23.82
CA MET A 76 -4.16 11.69 -24.09
C MET A 76 -2.75 11.99 -23.56
N TYR A 77 -2.22 13.19 -23.79
CA TYR A 77 -0.93 13.60 -23.22
C TYR A 77 -0.96 13.62 -21.69
N LEU A 78 -2.03 14.15 -21.09
CA LEU A 78 -2.19 14.19 -19.64
C LEU A 78 -2.15 12.78 -19.04
N LYS A 79 -2.97 11.85 -19.53
CA LYS A 79 -3.01 10.47 -19.04
C LYS A 79 -1.72 9.69 -19.30
N GLN A 80 -0.95 10.08 -20.32
CA GLN A 80 0.38 9.51 -20.53
C GLN A 80 1.43 10.04 -19.54
N ALA A 81 1.28 11.25 -19.00
CA ALA A 81 2.27 11.87 -18.12
C ALA A 81 1.89 11.84 -16.63
N TYR A 82 0.59 11.77 -16.33
CA TYR A 82 0.02 11.89 -15.01
C TYR A 82 -1.07 10.84 -14.78
N ILE A 83 -1.13 10.35 -13.55
CA ILE A 83 -2.31 9.71 -12.98
C ILE A 83 -3.23 10.83 -12.50
N LEU A 84 -4.50 10.74 -12.89
CA LEU A 84 -5.51 11.73 -12.54
C LEU A 84 -6.40 11.17 -11.42
N PHE A 85 -6.36 11.80 -10.25
CA PHE A 85 -7.15 11.36 -9.11
C PHE A 85 -8.38 12.27 -8.94
N GLY A 86 -9.57 11.73 -9.18
CA GLY A 86 -10.83 12.47 -9.22
C GLY A 86 -11.24 12.91 -10.63
N ASP A 87 -12.25 13.78 -10.73
CA ASP A 87 -12.84 14.19 -12.00
C ASP A 87 -12.13 15.39 -12.63
N TYR A 88 -11.71 15.27 -13.90
CA TYR A 88 -11.17 16.39 -14.66
C TYR A 88 -12.24 17.49 -14.85
N PRO A 89 -11.89 18.79 -14.75
CA PRO A 89 -10.55 19.36 -14.55
C PRO A 89 -10.10 19.50 -13.09
N GLU A 90 -10.97 19.21 -12.12
CA GLU A 90 -10.73 19.41 -10.69
C GLU A 90 -9.95 18.27 -10.01
N CYS A 91 -9.33 17.38 -10.79
CA CYS A 91 -8.57 16.26 -10.30
C CYS A 91 -7.17 16.64 -9.79
N GLU A 92 -6.61 15.78 -8.94
CA GLU A 92 -5.21 15.86 -8.56
C GLU A 92 -4.34 15.15 -9.61
N TYR A 93 -3.16 15.71 -9.87
CA TYR A 93 -2.25 15.23 -10.91
C TYR A 93 -1.00 14.62 -10.26
N TYR A 94 -0.88 13.30 -10.32
CA TYR A 94 0.29 12.58 -9.83
C TYR A 94 1.19 12.23 -11.00
N LYS A 95 2.39 12.83 -11.05
CA LYS A 95 3.32 12.58 -12.15
C LYS A 95 3.73 11.10 -12.16
N ILE A 96 3.61 10.45 -13.31
CA ILE A 96 4.10 9.09 -13.50
C ILE A 96 5.64 9.12 -13.47
N SER A 97 6.23 8.31 -12.60
CA SER A 97 7.67 8.17 -12.45
C SER A 97 8.30 7.64 -13.74
N ASP A 98 9.42 8.24 -14.14
CA ASP A 98 10.28 7.74 -15.22
C ASP A 98 11.36 6.76 -14.73
N LYS A 99 11.46 6.55 -13.41
CA LYS A 99 12.39 5.60 -12.80
C LYS A 99 11.82 4.19 -12.72
N ILE A 100 10.48 4.07 -12.73
CA ILE A 100 9.80 2.78 -12.66
C ILE A 100 9.42 2.34 -14.07
N ALA A 101 9.65 1.08 -14.39
CA ALA A 101 9.25 0.50 -15.64
C ALA A 101 7.73 0.63 -15.84
N ARG A 102 7.32 1.18 -16.98
CA ARG A 102 5.91 1.32 -17.35
C ARG A 102 5.41 0.09 -18.07
N ASN A 103 4.17 -0.28 -17.79
CA ASN A 103 3.47 -1.24 -18.64
C ASN A 103 2.83 -0.52 -19.84
N ASN A 104 2.43 -1.31 -20.83
CA ASN A 104 1.58 -0.85 -21.95
C ASN A 104 0.29 -1.67 -21.99
N TYR A 105 -0.20 -2.09 -20.82
CA TYR A 105 -1.36 -2.93 -20.72
C TYR A 105 -2.60 -2.15 -21.14
N ASP A 106 -3.40 -2.78 -21.99
CA ASP A 106 -4.81 -2.44 -22.12
C ASP A 106 -5.57 -3.37 -21.16
N PHE A 107 -5.80 -2.94 -19.91
CA PHE A 107 -6.42 -3.81 -18.90
C PHE A 107 -7.79 -4.34 -19.34
N ALA A 108 -8.52 -3.57 -20.16
CA ALA A 108 -9.79 -4.00 -20.73
C ALA A 108 -9.63 -5.13 -21.76
N ASN A 109 -8.60 -5.10 -22.61
CA ASN A 109 -8.52 -6.02 -23.75
C ASN A 109 -7.45 -7.11 -23.62
N ASP A 110 -6.39 -6.84 -22.87
CA ASP A 110 -5.28 -7.77 -22.67
C ASP A 110 -5.57 -8.79 -21.57
N PHE A 111 -6.60 -8.59 -20.74
CA PHE A 111 -6.95 -9.51 -19.67
C PHE A 111 -8.29 -10.20 -19.95
N ALA A 112 -8.28 -11.53 -19.88
CA ALA A 112 -9.44 -12.35 -20.21
C ALA A 112 -9.71 -13.42 -19.14
N TYR A 113 -10.98 -13.57 -18.78
CA TYR A 113 -11.43 -14.66 -17.93
C TYR A 113 -11.44 -15.98 -18.72
N ASP A 114 -10.91 -17.02 -18.11
CA ASP A 114 -11.02 -18.37 -18.65
C ASP A 114 -12.42 -18.94 -18.39
N GLU A 115 -13.13 -19.36 -19.43
CA GLU A 115 -14.53 -19.82 -19.34
C GLU A 115 -14.76 -21.01 -18.40
N LYS A 116 -13.72 -21.82 -18.14
CA LYS A 116 -13.85 -23.05 -17.32
C LYS A 116 -13.52 -22.81 -15.86
N SER A 117 -12.46 -22.05 -15.60
CA SER A 117 -11.94 -21.79 -14.26
C SER A 117 -12.43 -20.48 -13.66
N SER A 118 -12.95 -19.56 -14.49
CA SER A 118 -13.31 -18.19 -14.12
C SER A 118 -12.14 -17.36 -13.56
N TYR A 119 -10.90 -17.80 -13.76
CA TYR A 119 -9.72 -17.03 -13.39
C TYR A 119 -9.36 -16.03 -14.49
N LEU A 120 -8.86 -14.87 -14.08
CA LEU A 120 -8.36 -13.84 -14.98
C LEU A 120 -6.92 -14.16 -15.39
N TYR A 121 -6.60 -13.96 -16.67
CA TYR A 121 -5.25 -14.10 -17.21
C TYR A 121 -4.88 -12.89 -18.05
N TYR A 122 -3.60 -12.50 -17.97
CA TYR A 122 -2.99 -11.67 -19.01
C TYR A 122 -2.77 -12.52 -20.26
N MET A 123 -3.20 -11.98 -21.40
CA MET A 123 -3.16 -12.61 -22.70
C MET A 123 -2.13 -11.88 -23.58
N SER A 124 -1.16 -12.63 -24.10
CA SER A 124 -0.18 -12.11 -25.05
C SER A 124 -0.15 -13.02 -26.27
N GLU A 125 -0.31 -12.44 -27.46
CA GLU A 125 -0.35 -13.17 -28.74
C GLU A 125 -1.35 -14.34 -28.75
N GLY A 126 -2.50 -14.15 -28.10
CA GLY A 126 -3.57 -15.16 -28.00
C GLY A 126 -3.28 -16.32 -27.02
N LYS A 127 -2.25 -16.20 -26.17
CA LYS A 127 -1.90 -17.20 -25.16
C LYS A 127 -1.91 -16.58 -23.76
N LYS A 128 -2.21 -17.42 -22.77
CA LYS A 128 -2.06 -17.06 -21.35
C LYS A 128 -0.58 -16.81 -21.08
N ALA A 129 -0.24 -15.56 -20.76
CA ALA A 129 1.11 -15.10 -20.47
C ALA A 129 1.32 -14.79 -18.98
N SER A 130 0.29 -14.99 -18.16
CA SER A 130 0.36 -15.02 -16.70
C SER A 130 -0.07 -16.39 -16.15
N SER A 131 0.10 -16.55 -14.85
CA SER A 131 -0.46 -17.65 -14.06
C SER A 131 -1.45 -17.13 -13.01
N VAL A 132 -2.06 -18.04 -12.27
CA VAL A 132 -2.95 -17.70 -11.15
C VAL A 132 -2.24 -17.97 -9.85
N ALA A 133 -2.31 -17.01 -8.92
CA ALA A 133 -1.87 -17.18 -7.54
C ALA A 133 -3.01 -16.93 -6.56
N ILE A 134 -2.93 -17.56 -5.39
CA ILE A 134 -3.73 -17.20 -4.22
C ILE A 134 -2.80 -16.75 -3.11
N ASP A 135 -3.24 -15.79 -2.31
CA ASP A 135 -2.58 -15.44 -1.07
C ASP A 135 -3.39 -15.92 0.14
N VAL A 136 -2.67 -16.46 1.14
CA VAL A 136 -3.29 -17.16 2.28
C VAL A 136 -2.54 -16.87 3.57
N SER A 137 -3.28 -16.97 4.66
CA SER A 137 -2.78 -16.79 6.02
C SER A 137 -3.44 -17.80 6.96
N GLU A 138 -3.29 -17.60 8.28
CA GLU A 138 -4.08 -18.34 9.27
C GLU A 138 -5.59 -18.16 9.14
N HIS A 139 -6.07 -17.16 8.38
CA HIS A 139 -7.50 -16.98 8.11
C HIS A 139 -8.08 -18.10 7.23
N GLN A 140 -7.25 -18.78 6.43
CA GLN A 140 -7.62 -19.99 5.67
C GLN A 140 -7.08 -21.24 6.40
N ALA A 141 -7.83 -21.69 7.41
CA ALA A 141 -7.37 -22.73 8.35
C ALA A 141 -7.09 -24.10 7.72
N GLU A 142 -7.98 -24.61 6.85
CA GLU A 142 -7.80 -25.90 6.17
C GLU A 142 -7.85 -25.73 4.65
N ILE A 143 -6.77 -26.15 3.98
CA ILE A 143 -6.64 -26.07 2.52
C ILE A 143 -6.28 -27.44 1.94
N ASP A 144 -7.09 -27.92 1.00
CA ASP A 144 -6.76 -29.06 0.14
C ASP A 144 -5.91 -28.57 -1.03
N TRP A 145 -4.60 -28.47 -0.80
CA TRP A 145 -3.63 -27.98 -1.78
C TRP A 145 -3.56 -28.80 -3.07
N THR A 146 -3.97 -30.08 -3.03
CA THR A 146 -4.04 -30.91 -4.24
C THR A 146 -5.19 -30.46 -5.13
N LYS A 147 -6.35 -30.12 -4.55
CA LYS A 147 -7.47 -29.53 -5.30
C LYS A 147 -7.15 -28.13 -5.81
N VAL A 148 -6.49 -27.30 -5.01
CA VAL A 148 -6.04 -25.95 -5.42
C VAL A 148 -5.13 -26.06 -6.63
N ARG A 149 -4.13 -26.95 -6.60
CA ARG A 149 -3.26 -27.17 -7.75
C ARG A 149 -4.03 -27.68 -8.97
N ALA A 150 -4.97 -28.58 -8.78
CA ALA A 150 -5.79 -29.15 -9.86
C ALA A 150 -6.79 -28.16 -10.47
N SER A 151 -7.17 -27.08 -9.76
CA SER A 151 -8.06 -26.04 -10.29
C SER A 151 -7.37 -25.10 -11.27
N GLY A 152 -6.04 -25.15 -11.37
CA GLY A 152 -5.24 -24.27 -12.23
C GLY A 152 -4.50 -23.16 -11.50
N VAL A 153 -4.53 -23.15 -10.16
CA VAL A 153 -3.66 -22.27 -9.36
C VAL A 153 -2.23 -22.80 -9.38
N ASN A 154 -1.27 -21.89 -9.56
CA ASN A 154 0.15 -22.22 -9.72
C ASN A 154 1.00 -21.81 -8.53
N THR A 155 0.65 -20.69 -7.89
CA THR A 155 1.47 -20.06 -6.86
C THR A 155 0.64 -19.83 -5.59
N ALA A 156 1.24 -20.11 -4.44
CA ALA A 156 0.73 -19.75 -3.12
C ALA A 156 1.61 -18.66 -2.51
N ILE A 157 1.03 -17.53 -2.16
CA ILE A 157 1.71 -16.42 -1.49
C ILE A 157 1.29 -16.47 -0.02
N ILE A 158 2.24 -16.73 0.89
CA ILE A 158 1.90 -17.20 2.24
C ILE A 158 2.33 -16.16 3.26
N ARG A 159 1.42 -15.74 4.15
CA ARG A 159 1.77 -14.85 5.26
C ARG A 159 2.69 -15.59 6.20
N VAL A 160 3.88 -15.07 6.43
CA VAL A 160 4.82 -15.68 7.38
C VAL A 160 4.73 -15.02 8.75
N GLY A 161 4.42 -13.73 8.78
CA GLY A 161 4.27 -12.98 10.00
C GLY A 161 3.71 -11.60 9.76
N PHE A 162 3.57 -10.85 10.84
CA PHE A 162 3.03 -9.52 10.84
C PHE A 162 3.56 -8.71 12.01
N ARG A 163 3.57 -7.39 11.88
CA ARG A 163 3.69 -6.49 13.02
C ARG A 163 2.29 -6.10 13.48
N GLY A 164 2.04 -6.23 14.78
CA GLY A 164 0.76 -5.92 15.38
C GLY A 164 0.53 -4.41 15.52
N TYR A 165 -0.72 -4.07 15.84
CA TYR A 165 -1.15 -2.72 16.15
C TYR A 165 -0.66 -2.26 17.53
N GLY A 166 -0.97 -1.00 17.86
CA GLY A 166 -0.67 -0.36 19.13
C GLY A 166 0.79 0.09 19.24
N TYR A 167 1.07 0.85 20.29
CA TYR A 167 2.38 1.50 20.48
C TYR A 167 3.57 0.55 20.43
N ASP A 168 3.42 -0.66 20.98
CA ASP A 168 4.50 -1.64 21.08
C ASP A 168 4.80 -2.35 19.73
N GLY A 169 3.82 -2.34 18.81
CA GLY A 169 3.79 -3.06 17.52
C GLY A 169 4.61 -4.34 17.51
N THR A 170 4.10 -5.37 18.16
CA THR A 170 4.82 -6.64 18.38
C THR A 170 4.97 -7.43 17.09
N LEU A 171 6.10 -8.11 16.93
CA LEU A 171 6.32 -9.03 15.81
C LEU A 171 5.69 -10.39 16.12
N ASN A 172 4.82 -10.86 15.25
CA ASN A 172 4.05 -12.09 15.42
C ASN A 172 4.25 -13.00 14.20
N ALA A 173 4.36 -14.30 14.44
CA ALA A 173 4.34 -15.28 13.37
C ALA A 173 2.89 -15.61 13.02
N ASP A 174 2.60 -15.82 11.75
CA ASP A 174 1.32 -16.40 11.33
C ASP A 174 1.26 -17.85 11.83
N THR A 175 0.16 -18.27 12.44
CA THR A 175 0.13 -19.60 13.07
C THR A 175 0.12 -20.76 12.07
N MET A 176 -0.16 -20.49 10.79
CA MET A 176 -0.33 -21.51 9.74
C MET A 176 0.78 -21.51 8.69
N TYR A 177 1.74 -20.56 8.71
CA TYR A 177 2.71 -20.40 7.62
C TYR A 177 3.50 -21.68 7.29
N THR A 178 3.98 -22.42 8.30
CA THR A 178 4.75 -23.66 8.07
C THR A 178 3.90 -24.73 7.39
N THR A 179 2.68 -24.93 7.89
CA THR A 179 1.69 -25.87 7.34
C THR A 179 1.38 -25.54 5.88
N HIS A 180 1.05 -24.27 5.59
CA HIS A 180 0.74 -23.82 4.23
C HIS A 180 1.94 -23.96 3.30
N MET A 181 3.11 -23.53 3.75
CA MET A 181 4.34 -23.51 2.96
C MET A 181 4.77 -24.92 2.56
N ASP A 182 4.76 -25.87 3.50
CA ASP A 182 5.16 -27.25 3.23
C ASP A 182 4.10 -28.01 2.41
N ALA A 183 2.82 -27.81 2.72
CA ALA A 183 1.73 -28.50 2.02
C ALA A 183 1.58 -28.00 0.57
N ALA A 184 1.69 -26.70 0.32
CA ALA A 184 1.68 -26.14 -1.03
C ALA A 184 2.85 -26.66 -1.87
N LYS A 185 4.08 -26.65 -1.33
CA LYS A 185 5.26 -27.23 -2.01
C LYS A 185 5.08 -28.71 -2.31
N LYS A 186 4.56 -29.49 -1.35
CA LYS A 186 4.29 -30.93 -1.52
C LYS A 186 3.26 -31.19 -2.61
N ALA A 187 2.27 -30.30 -2.78
CA ALA A 187 1.29 -30.36 -3.86
C ALA A 187 1.85 -29.88 -5.22
N GLY A 188 3.12 -29.45 -5.28
CA GLY A 188 3.76 -28.99 -6.51
C GLY A 188 3.40 -27.56 -6.90
N MET A 189 3.02 -26.73 -5.94
CA MET A 189 2.84 -25.28 -6.13
C MET A 189 4.17 -24.55 -5.98
N LYS A 190 4.30 -23.44 -6.72
CA LYS A 190 5.28 -22.39 -6.42
C LYS A 190 4.88 -21.69 -5.12
N THR A 191 5.85 -21.21 -4.34
CA THR A 191 5.57 -20.47 -3.11
C THR A 191 6.37 -19.18 -3.01
N ALA A 192 5.70 -18.12 -2.56
CA ALA A 192 6.26 -16.84 -2.12
C ALA A 192 5.83 -16.57 -0.66
N ALA A 193 6.52 -15.68 0.03
CA ALA A 193 6.20 -15.30 1.40
C ALA A 193 5.83 -13.81 1.47
N TYR A 194 4.87 -13.42 2.30
CA TYR A 194 4.59 -12.03 2.60
C TYR A 194 4.58 -11.74 4.11
N PHE A 195 4.85 -10.49 4.47
CA PHE A 195 4.86 -9.99 5.83
C PHE A 195 4.02 -8.71 5.90
N PHE A 196 2.94 -8.74 6.69
CA PHE A 196 2.08 -7.58 6.90
C PHE A 196 2.78 -6.58 7.83
N THR A 197 2.97 -5.36 7.35
CA THR A 197 3.76 -4.34 8.04
C THR A 197 2.89 -3.34 8.79
N GLU A 198 3.34 -3.00 9.99
CA GLU A 198 2.90 -1.85 10.77
C GLU A 198 4.12 -1.02 11.19
N ALA A 199 5.21 -1.12 10.42
CA ALA A 199 6.45 -0.42 10.69
C ALA A 199 6.29 1.08 10.46
N ILE A 200 6.80 1.87 11.40
CA ILE A 200 6.68 3.34 11.36
C ILE A 200 7.99 4.05 10.98
N ASN A 201 9.05 3.31 10.65
CA ASN A 201 10.34 3.85 10.22
C ASN A 201 11.22 2.76 9.59
N TYR A 202 12.39 3.16 9.07
CA TYR A 202 13.38 2.27 8.45
C TYR A 202 13.81 1.11 9.35
N ASP A 203 14.15 1.38 10.61
CA ASP A 203 14.68 0.37 11.53
C ASP A 203 13.63 -0.72 11.81
N GLU A 204 12.36 -0.33 11.98
CA GLU A 204 11.27 -1.30 12.15
C GLU A 204 11.04 -2.15 10.89
N GLY A 205 11.22 -1.59 9.69
CA GLY A 205 11.20 -2.38 8.45
C GLY A 205 12.35 -3.38 8.37
N VAL A 206 13.54 -3.02 8.86
CA VAL A 206 14.69 -3.95 9.00
C VAL A 206 14.38 -5.05 10.02
N GLU A 207 13.75 -4.73 11.14
CA GLU A 207 13.33 -5.72 12.14
C GLU A 207 12.34 -6.74 11.56
N GLU A 208 11.33 -6.25 10.84
CA GLU A 208 10.33 -7.09 10.18
C GLU A 208 10.95 -8.03 9.15
N ALA A 209 11.86 -7.53 8.30
CA ALA A 209 12.56 -8.36 7.32
C ALA A 209 13.42 -9.44 7.99
N ASN A 210 14.18 -9.09 9.03
CA ASN A 210 14.98 -10.07 9.78
C ASN A 210 14.09 -11.13 10.44
N TYR A 211 12.94 -10.73 10.96
CA TYR A 211 12.00 -11.65 11.55
C TYR A 211 11.38 -12.58 10.50
N ALA A 212 10.91 -12.05 9.36
CA ALA A 212 10.43 -12.84 8.22
C ALA A 212 11.49 -13.86 7.75
N LEU A 213 12.73 -13.42 7.57
CA LEU A 213 13.87 -14.28 7.20
C LEU A 213 14.14 -15.39 8.24
N SER A 214 13.95 -15.09 9.53
CA SER A 214 14.09 -16.08 10.60
C SER A 214 13.00 -17.14 10.59
N LEU A 215 11.76 -16.75 10.26
CA LEU A 215 10.59 -17.65 10.21
C LEU A 215 10.67 -18.62 9.03
N ILE A 216 11.10 -18.15 7.85
CA ILE A 216 11.17 -19.01 6.67
C ILE A 216 12.33 -20.01 6.68
N LYS A 217 13.22 -19.97 7.69
CA LYS A 217 14.38 -20.86 7.76
C LYS A 217 13.93 -22.32 7.92
N GLY A 218 14.30 -23.17 6.97
CA GLY A 218 13.84 -24.56 6.87
C GLY A 218 12.51 -24.72 6.11
N HIS A 219 11.87 -23.62 5.72
CA HIS A 219 10.61 -23.56 4.98
C HIS A 219 10.70 -22.55 3.83
N GLU A 220 11.86 -22.38 3.20
CA GLU A 220 12.14 -21.27 2.28
C GLU A 220 11.21 -21.24 1.05
N PRO A 221 10.62 -20.09 0.68
CA PRO A 221 9.74 -19.99 -0.48
C PRO A 221 10.46 -20.39 -1.77
N SER A 222 9.83 -21.19 -2.63
CA SER A 222 10.49 -21.75 -3.81
C SER A 222 10.83 -20.70 -4.87
N GLU A 223 10.06 -19.62 -4.96
CA GLU A 223 10.32 -18.49 -5.86
C GLU A 223 11.39 -17.54 -5.32
N LYS A 224 11.83 -17.72 -4.06
CA LYS A 224 12.71 -16.80 -3.33
C LYS A 224 12.21 -15.35 -3.33
N ILE A 225 10.89 -15.16 -3.30
CA ILE A 225 10.24 -13.85 -3.19
C ILE A 225 9.78 -13.66 -1.74
N ILE A 226 10.08 -12.49 -1.17
CA ILE A 226 9.55 -12.03 0.11
C ILE A 226 8.92 -10.65 -0.09
N ILE A 227 7.64 -10.53 0.25
CA ILE A 227 6.82 -9.36 0.01
C ILE A 227 6.63 -8.60 1.33
N ILE A 228 6.75 -7.28 1.28
CA ILE A 228 6.20 -6.39 2.31
C ILE A 228 4.80 -5.98 1.91
N ASP A 229 3.85 -6.21 2.80
CA ASP A 229 2.44 -5.93 2.61
C ASP A 229 2.09 -4.70 3.47
N THR A 230 1.84 -3.56 2.80
CA THR A 230 1.53 -2.29 3.44
C THR A 230 0.14 -1.79 3.04
N GLU A 231 -0.70 -1.55 4.04
CA GLU A 231 -2.12 -1.27 3.83
C GLU A 231 -2.62 -0.10 4.68
N TYR A 232 -3.81 0.38 4.34
CA TYR A 232 -4.61 1.23 5.22
C TYR A 232 -5.59 0.36 6.01
N ILE A 233 -5.59 0.48 7.34
CA ILE A 233 -6.50 -0.25 8.21
C ILE A 233 -7.70 0.64 8.55
N TYR A 234 -8.87 0.27 8.02
CA TYR A 234 -10.08 1.06 8.20
C TYR A 234 -10.62 0.97 9.63
N ASN A 235 -10.96 2.13 10.22
CA ASN A 235 -11.56 2.26 11.55
C ASN A 235 -10.76 1.62 12.70
N ASP A 236 -9.44 1.57 12.60
CA ASP A 236 -8.56 1.12 13.68
C ASP A 236 -7.57 2.22 14.07
N ASP A 237 -7.83 2.89 15.19
CA ASP A 237 -6.96 3.94 15.73
C ASP A 237 -5.66 3.37 16.32
N GLU A 238 -5.58 2.05 16.54
CA GLU A 238 -4.36 1.37 17.00
C GLU A 238 -3.46 0.98 15.83
N ALA A 239 -3.94 0.99 14.58
CA ALA A 239 -3.11 0.78 13.39
C ALA A 239 -2.10 1.92 13.26
N ARG A 240 -0.86 1.60 13.59
CA ARG A 240 0.21 2.57 13.84
C ARG A 240 0.84 3.10 12.55
N ALA A 241 0.70 2.39 11.43
CA ALA A 241 1.19 2.80 10.11
C ALA A 241 0.17 3.63 9.30
N ASN A 242 -1.07 3.77 9.76
CA ASN A 242 -2.12 4.51 9.04
C ASN A 242 -1.77 5.98 8.79
N TYR A 243 -1.23 6.66 9.81
CA TYR A 243 -1.06 8.12 9.83
C TYR A 243 0.40 8.58 9.88
N ILE A 244 1.35 7.68 9.60
CA ILE A 244 2.75 8.05 9.42
C ILE A 244 2.94 8.87 8.14
N SER A 245 4.05 9.59 8.05
CA SER A 245 4.38 10.35 6.85
C SER A 245 4.72 9.42 5.69
N ASN A 246 4.54 9.90 4.45
CA ASN A 246 5.00 9.16 3.26
C ASN A 246 6.51 8.88 3.30
N GLU A 247 7.30 9.78 3.90
CA GLU A 247 8.74 9.59 4.10
C GLU A 247 9.01 8.40 5.02
N ASP A 248 8.34 8.33 6.16
CA ASP A 248 8.49 7.23 7.13
C ASP A 248 8.03 5.89 6.54
N ARG A 249 6.88 5.89 5.84
CA ARG A 249 6.39 4.70 5.15
C ARG A 249 7.37 4.20 4.08
N THR A 250 7.89 5.12 3.26
CA THR A 250 8.90 4.81 2.24
C THR A 250 10.17 4.26 2.89
N ALA A 251 10.60 4.87 4.00
CA ALA A 251 11.78 4.43 4.75
C ALA A 251 11.59 3.02 5.33
N ALA A 252 10.43 2.71 5.91
CA ALA A 252 10.08 1.38 6.41
C ALA A 252 10.11 0.32 5.29
N ILE A 253 9.44 0.59 4.17
CA ILE A 253 9.44 -0.29 3.00
C ILE A 253 10.87 -0.52 2.51
N LYS A 254 11.66 0.54 2.40
CA LYS A 254 13.06 0.46 1.96
C LYS A 254 13.91 -0.38 2.91
N GLY A 255 13.80 -0.20 4.22
CA GLY A 255 14.53 -0.98 5.22
C GLY A 255 14.22 -2.47 5.11
N PHE A 256 12.96 -2.82 4.90
CA PHE A 256 12.54 -4.19 4.66
C PHE A 256 13.16 -4.75 3.36
N CYS A 257 12.93 -4.07 2.24
CA CYS A 257 13.33 -4.55 0.92
C CYS A 257 14.86 -4.66 0.77
N GLU A 258 15.64 -3.70 1.29
CA GLU A 258 17.11 -3.77 1.28
C GLU A 258 17.62 -4.97 2.08
N THR A 259 17.02 -5.24 3.24
CA THR A 259 17.38 -6.38 4.10
C THR A 259 17.08 -7.72 3.42
N VAL A 260 15.89 -7.85 2.81
CA VAL A 260 15.50 -9.04 2.02
C VAL A 260 16.44 -9.26 0.83
N LYS A 261 16.76 -8.20 0.09
CA LYS A 261 17.69 -8.23 -1.05
C LYS A 261 19.08 -8.67 -0.63
N ALA A 262 19.59 -8.12 0.48
CA ALA A 262 20.89 -8.49 1.04
C ALA A 262 20.96 -9.96 1.49
N ALA A 263 19.83 -10.55 1.91
CA ALA A 263 19.71 -11.96 2.26
C ALA A 263 19.61 -12.91 1.05
N GLY A 264 19.60 -12.38 -0.19
CA GLY A 264 19.56 -13.17 -1.43
C GLY A 264 18.16 -13.56 -1.90
N TYR A 265 17.13 -12.87 -1.41
CA TYR A 265 15.74 -12.99 -1.87
C TYR A 265 15.35 -11.79 -2.73
N THR A 266 14.34 -11.95 -3.57
CA THR A 266 13.75 -10.86 -4.35
C THR A 266 12.70 -10.15 -3.48
N PRO A 267 12.93 -8.88 -3.09
CA PRO A 267 11.90 -8.09 -2.43
C PRO A 267 10.80 -7.67 -3.41
N MET A 268 9.58 -7.63 -2.92
CA MET A 268 8.41 -7.13 -3.63
C MET A 268 7.54 -6.30 -2.68
N ILE A 269 6.81 -5.33 -3.20
CA ILE A 269 5.92 -4.48 -2.42
C ILE A 269 4.49 -4.83 -2.83
N TYR A 270 3.65 -5.12 -1.85
CA TYR A 270 2.21 -5.19 -2.02
C TYR A 270 1.56 -3.95 -1.43
N ALA A 271 0.65 -3.35 -2.19
CA ALA A 271 -0.17 -2.24 -1.73
C ALA A 271 -1.40 -2.04 -2.64
N SER A 272 -2.41 -1.33 -2.15
CA SER A 272 -3.52 -0.89 -2.98
C SER A 272 -3.11 0.24 -3.93
N TYR A 273 -3.89 0.46 -4.99
CA TYR A 273 -3.68 1.54 -5.97
C TYR A 273 -3.37 2.88 -5.28
N ASN A 274 -4.27 3.33 -4.39
CA ASN A 274 -4.12 4.61 -3.70
C ASN A 274 -2.89 4.66 -2.81
N TRP A 275 -2.50 3.52 -2.25
CA TRP A 275 -1.33 3.44 -1.39
C TRP A 275 -0.05 3.65 -2.19
N PHE A 276 0.07 2.99 -3.35
CA PHE A 276 1.20 3.17 -4.26
C PHE A 276 1.33 4.61 -4.76
N ILE A 277 0.21 5.23 -5.15
CA ILE A 277 0.27 6.54 -5.83
C ILE A 277 0.39 7.70 -4.85
N VAL A 278 -0.28 7.64 -3.69
CA VAL A 278 -0.46 8.80 -2.80
C VAL A 278 0.31 8.67 -1.49
N ASN A 279 0.65 7.45 -1.06
CA ASN A 279 1.11 7.20 0.32
C ASN A 279 2.60 6.81 0.41
N MET A 280 3.34 6.79 -0.68
CA MET A 280 4.78 6.49 -0.66
C MET A 280 5.52 7.20 -1.81
N ASP A 281 6.82 7.35 -1.66
CA ASP A 281 7.69 7.87 -2.71
C ASP A 281 8.23 6.71 -3.57
N LEU A 282 7.46 6.39 -4.61
CA LEU A 282 7.76 5.33 -5.56
C LEU A 282 9.11 5.50 -6.28
N ASP A 283 9.61 6.73 -6.47
CA ASP A 283 10.93 6.97 -7.07
C ASP A 283 12.06 6.36 -6.23
N GLN A 284 11.90 6.31 -4.91
CA GLN A 284 12.88 5.71 -3.99
C GLN A 284 12.76 4.18 -3.92
N LEU A 285 11.69 3.61 -4.48
CA LEU A 285 11.34 2.20 -4.43
C LEU A 285 11.41 1.53 -5.81
N ALA A 286 11.93 2.23 -6.83
CA ALA A 286 11.92 1.81 -8.23
C ALA A 286 12.67 0.51 -8.54
N ASP A 287 13.52 0.05 -7.62
CA ASP A 287 14.27 -1.21 -7.71
C ASP A 287 13.44 -2.45 -7.35
N TYR A 288 12.21 -2.28 -6.86
CA TYR A 288 11.40 -3.35 -6.29
C TYR A 288 10.20 -3.70 -7.16
N GLU A 289 9.84 -4.98 -7.17
CA GLU A 289 8.68 -5.48 -7.92
C GLU A 289 7.38 -5.09 -7.22
N LEU A 290 6.31 -4.85 -8.00
CA LEU A 290 5.03 -4.37 -7.49
C LEU A 290 3.95 -5.45 -7.61
N TRP A 291 3.24 -5.67 -6.52
CA TRP A 291 2.01 -6.47 -6.45
C TRP A 291 0.85 -5.55 -6.08
N LEU A 292 -0.02 -5.27 -7.06
CA LEU A 292 -1.13 -4.34 -6.91
C LEU A 292 -2.36 -5.03 -6.34
N ALA A 293 -2.98 -4.44 -5.32
CA ALA A 293 -4.38 -4.68 -4.99
C ALA A 293 -5.28 -3.63 -5.66
N ASP A 294 -6.13 -4.10 -6.57
CA ASP A 294 -7.12 -3.27 -7.25
C ASP A 294 -8.30 -4.16 -7.66
N TYR A 295 -9.46 -3.91 -7.07
CA TYR A 295 -10.65 -4.77 -7.21
C TYR A 295 -11.70 -4.18 -8.14
N ASP A 296 -11.38 -3.07 -8.83
CA ASP A 296 -12.25 -2.51 -9.84
C ASP A 296 -12.37 -3.47 -11.04
N GLU A 297 -13.42 -3.28 -11.84
CA GLU A 297 -13.53 -4.00 -13.11
C GLU A 297 -12.30 -3.67 -13.97
N LYS A 298 -11.76 -4.67 -14.69
CA LYS A 298 -10.49 -4.53 -15.43
C LYS A 298 -10.50 -3.35 -16.43
N GLU A 299 -11.67 -2.93 -16.88
CA GLU A 299 -11.84 -1.78 -17.77
C GLU A 299 -11.55 -0.42 -17.11
N TYR A 300 -11.57 -0.35 -15.78
CA TYR A 300 -11.30 0.87 -15.00
C TYR A 300 -9.89 0.91 -14.39
N VAL A 301 -9.17 -0.21 -14.39
CA VAL A 301 -7.79 -0.26 -13.90
C VAL A 301 -6.86 0.47 -14.86
N ASP A 302 -6.11 1.45 -14.33
CA ASP A 302 -5.20 2.29 -15.11
C ASP A 302 -3.79 2.41 -14.50
N PHE A 303 -3.41 1.46 -13.65
CA PHE A 303 -2.11 1.47 -12.98
C PHE A 303 -0.94 1.45 -13.99
N PRO A 304 -0.03 2.44 -14.00
CA PRO A 304 0.86 2.66 -15.14
C PRO A 304 2.17 1.85 -15.11
N TYR A 305 2.47 1.17 -14.01
CA TYR A 305 3.76 0.50 -13.79
C TYR A 305 3.68 -1.00 -14.05
N VAL A 306 4.81 -1.62 -14.41
CA VAL A 306 4.90 -3.07 -14.58
C VAL A 306 4.57 -3.78 -13.27
N LEU A 307 3.69 -4.78 -13.37
CA LEU A 307 3.23 -5.58 -12.25
C LEU A 307 3.93 -6.95 -12.23
N ALA A 308 4.35 -7.39 -11.05
CA ALA A 308 4.67 -8.78 -10.77
C ALA A 308 3.44 -9.59 -10.33
N GLY A 309 2.46 -8.90 -9.75
CA GLY A 309 1.16 -9.45 -9.40
C GLY A 309 0.05 -8.41 -9.43
N TRP A 310 -1.17 -8.87 -9.63
CA TRP A 310 -2.39 -8.08 -9.48
C TRP A 310 -3.43 -8.92 -8.73
N GLN A 311 -3.72 -8.55 -7.48
CA GLN A 311 -4.83 -9.08 -6.71
C GLN A 311 -6.11 -8.39 -7.19
N TYR A 312 -6.92 -9.12 -7.95
CA TYR A 312 -8.09 -8.59 -8.63
C TYR A 312 -9.40 -8.94 -7.92
N SER A 313 -9.36 -9.81 -6.91
CA SER A 313 -10.55 -10.18 -6.14
C SER A 313 -10.17 -10.72 -4.77
N PRO A 314 -10.78 -10.20 -3.68
CA PRO A 314 -10.70 -10.80 -2.36
C PRO A 314 -11.81 -11.83 -2.09
N TYR A 315 -12.69 -12.05 -3.07
CA TYR A 315 -13.87 -12.92 -2.97
C TYR A 315 -13.79 -14.10 -3.94
N GLY A 316 -12.59 -14.62 -4.17
CA GLY A 316 -12.39 -15.76 -5.04
C GLY A 316 -12.93 -17.05 -4.44
N SER A 317 -13.55 -17.88 -5.28
CA SER A 317 -13.92 -19.25 -4.93
C SER A 317 -12.94 -20.22 -5.59
N VAL A 318 -12.07 -20.84 -4.78
CA VAL A 318 -11.01 -21.73 -5.26
C VAL A 318 -11.24 -23.14 -4.74
N PRO A 319 -11.38 -24.16 -5.62
CA PRO A 319 -11.53 -25.54 -5.19
C PRO A 319 -10.42 -25.97 -4.23
N GLY A 320 -10.81 -26.37 -3.02
CA GLY A 320 -9.88 -26.78 -1.96
C GLY A 320 -9.67 -25.74 -0.86
N VAL A 321 -10.17 -24.52 -1.01
CA VAL A 321 -10.26 -23.52 0.07
C VAL A 321 -11.71 -23.41 0.52
N GLU A 322 -11.94 -23.36 1.82
CA GLU A 322 -13.26 -23.08 2.38
C GLU A 322 -13.46 -21.56 2.49
N GLY A 323 -14.60 -21.07 1.98
CA GLY A 323 -14.90 -19.64 1.97
C GLY A 323 -14.19 -18.87 0.85
N ASP A 324 -14.09 -17.57 1.04
CA ASP A 324 -13.46 -16.65 0.11
C ASP A 324 -11.93 -16.68 0.27
N VAL A 325 -11.23 -16.49 -0.84
CA VAL A 325 -9.77 -16.36 -0.87
C VAL A 325 -9.37 -15.32 -1.91
N ASP A 326 -8.27 -14.63 -1.62
CA ASP A 326 -7.69 -13.64 -2.50
C ASP A 326 -7.08 -14.29 -3.74
N VAL A 327 -7.38 -13.74 -4.93
CA VAL A 327 -6.96 -14.30 -6.23
C VAL A 327 -6.23 -13.28 -7.06
N ASN A 328 -5.17 -13.75 -7.70
CA ASN A 328 -4.17 -12.91 -8.32
C ASN A 328 -3.87 -13.34 -9.76
N VAL A 329 -3.75 -12.37 -10.65
CA VAL A 329 -2.98 -12.53 -11.88
C VAL A 329 -1.50 -12.43 -11.50
N TRP A 330 -0.72 -13.46 -11.80
CA TRP A 330 0.67 -13.57 -11.34
C TRP A 330 1.65 -13.70 -12.50
N PHE A 331 2.64 -12.81 -12.56
CA PHE A 331 3.59 -12.68 -13.69
C PHE A 331 4.95 -13.35 -13.44
N ARG A 332 5.15 -14.05 -12.31
CA ARG A 332 6.43 -14.67 -11.90
C ARG A 332 6.54 -16.18 -12.12
#